data_AF-A0AAC9ILL0-F1
#
_entry.id   AF-A0AAC9ILL0-F1
#
_cell.length_a   1.000
_cell.length_b   1.000
_cell.length_c   1.000
_cell.angle_alpha   90.00
_cell.angle_beta   90.00
_cell.angle_gamma   90.00
#
_symmetry.space_group_name_H-M   'P 1'
#
loop_
_entity.id
_entity.type
_entity.pdbx_description
1 polymer ?
#
loop_
_entity_poly.entity_id
_entity_poly.type
_entity_poly.pdbx_seq_one_letter_code
_entity_poly.pdbx_strand_id
1 'polypeptide(L)'
;MNKISKLISIVICLSLVITLFFQFPNKTEAVTTKDFHVLEDSNEKYVISQEQDGVTGILTLNKKTVEISYQTEEIGSEGEKVSKDYEVDLQTLLNDNLDVTFKDTKDDKKYEVNSEDIQASFAFVIPIGIAIGAVLLEHLLALGLAVTVVGVTYIAYSEFIKRKDNKHNHFIAYRDKDKPHLFIGKGISRANAVKRLAQKKDTWSTSKSNAQSIAKAASPIGKVIGAEIDKKGKNKHYHYHPVYKLKGKYERTGAHAFFGAPR
;
A
#
# COMPACT_ATOMS: atom_id res chain seq x y z
N MET A 1 -10.29 54.00 41.34
CA MET A 1 -9.21 53.07 40.93
C MET A 1 -7.86 53.69 41.24
N ASN A 2 -7.18 53.12 42.22
CA ASN A 2 -5.81 53.40 42.64
C ASN A 2 -4.82 53.04 41.51
N LYS A 3 -3.69 53.76 41.41
CA LYS A 3 -2.72 53.60 40.29
C LYS A 3 -2.29 52.15 40.06
N ILE A 4 -2.22 51.37 41.13
CA ILE A 4 -1.89 49.93 41.13
C ILE A 4 -2.98 49.11 40.43
N SER A 5 -4.27 49.40 40.65
CA SER A 5 -5.36 48.68 40.01
C SER A 5 -5.45 48.97 38.50
N LYS A 6 -5.02 50.16 38.05
CA LYS A 6 -4.89 50.48 36.62
C LYS A 6 -3.73 49.71 35.97
N LEU A 7 -2.60 49.58 36.65
CA LEU A 7 -1.42 48.86 36.14
C LEU A 7 -1.69 47.36 35.99
N ILE A 8 -2.33 46.74 37.00
CA ILE A 8 -2.71 45.32 36.97
C ILE A 8 -3.71 45.06 35.83
N SER A 9 -4.69 45.95 35.64
CA SER A 9 -5.67 45.80 34.57
C SER A 9 -5.04 45.92 33.16
N ILE A 10 -4.02 46.77 32.99
CA ILE A 10 -3.31 46.91 31.72
C ILE A 10 -2.45 45.67 31.44
N VAL A 11 -1.76 45.12 32.45
CA VAL A 11 -0.93 43.92 32.28
C VAL A 11 -1.78 42.68 31.96
N ILE A 12 -2.96 42.54 32.58
CA ILE A 12 -3.90 41.45 32.29
C ILE A 12 -4.52 41.61 30.88
N CYS A 13 -4.89 42.84 30.48
CA CYS A 13 -5.37 43.06 29.12
C CYS A 13 -4.27 42.79 28.07
N LEU A 14 -3.02 43.16 28.35
CA LEU A 14 -1.91 42.95 27.42
C LEU A 14 -1.54 41.46 27.31
N SER A 15 -1.62 40.69 28.40
CA SER A 15 -1.39 39.24 28.35
C SER A 15 -2.51 38.50 27.61
N LEU A 16 -3.76 38.95 27.72
CA LEU A 16 -4.90 38.43 26.94
C LEU A 16 -4.81 38.77 25.44
N VAL A 17 -4.25 39.93 25.08
CA VAL A 17 -4.04 40.30 23.68
C VAL A 17 -2.89 39.49 23.06
N ILE A 18 -1.84 39.20 23.83
CA ILE A 18 -0.72 38.36 23.35
C ILE A 18 -1.18 36.91 23.10
N THR A 19 -2.07 36.35 23.92
CA THR A 19 -2.62 35.00 23.65
C THR A 19 -3.58 34.96 22.46
N LEU A 20 -4.17 36.09 22.05
CA LEU A 20 -4.99 36.20 20.83
C LEU A 20 -4.15 36.29 19.54
N PHE A 21 -2.92 36.80 19.60
CA PHE A 21 -2.01 36.85 18.43
C PHE A 21 -1.17 35.57 18.25
N PHE A 22 -1.01 34.75 19.28
CA PHE A 22 -0.44 33.39 19.18
C PHE A 22 -1.51 32.31 19.01
N GLN A 23 -2.62 32.63 18.36
CA GLN A 23 -3.36 31.59 17.63
C GLN A 23 -2.51 31.20 16.43
N PHE A 24 -1.55 30.30 16.64
CA PHE A 24 -1.04 29.48 15.55
C PHE A 24 -2.27 28.93 14.81
N PRO A 25 -2.40 29.13 13.50
CA PRO A 25 -3.45 28.46 12.75
C PRO A 25 -3.09 26.98 12.68
N ASN A 26 -3.35 26.23 13.76
CA ASN A 26 -3.58 24.80 13.65
C ASN A 26 -5.05 24.60 13.24
N LYS A 27 -5.45 25.27 12.15
CA LYS A 27 -6.53 24.72 11.34
C LYS A 27 -5.84 23.68 10.49
N THR A 28 -5.93 22.42 10.92
CA THR A 28 -5.68 21.30 10.03
C THR A 28 -6.74 21.40 8.94
N GLU A 29 -6.40 22.04 7.83
CA GLU A 29 -7.23 21.93 6.64
C GLU A 29 -7.17 20.47 6.19
N ALA A 30 -8.31 19.90 5.84
CA ALA A 30 -8.31 18.62 5.17
C ALA A 30 -7.40 18.70 3.94
N VAL A 31 -6.76 17.60 3.55
CA VAL A 31 -6.11 17.56 2.24
C VAL A 31 -7.21 17.61 1.18
N THR A 32 -7.53 18.83 0.74
CA THR A 32 -8.71 19.11 -0.10
C THR A 32 -8.41 18.93 -1.59
N THR A 33 -7.14 19.01 -1.97
CA THR A 33 -6.68 18.79 -3.34
C THR A 33 -6.10 17.39 -3.47
N LYS A 34 -6.48 16.68 -4.54
CA LYS A 34 -5.83 15.44 -4.96
C LYS A 34 -4.79 15.74 -6.05
N ASP A 35 -4.17 16.91 -5.97
CA ASP A 35 -3.19 17.37 -6.95
C ASP A 35 -1.81 16.85 -6.54
N PHE A 36 -1.35 15.84 -7.24
CA PHE A 36 -0.04 15.21 -7.05
C PHE A 36 0.83 15.43 -8.29
N HIS A 37 2.14 15.47 -8.07
CA HIS A 37 3.14 15.54 -9.12
C HIS A 37 3.85 14.19 -9.25
N VAL A 38 3.87 13.63 -10.46
CA VAL A 38 4.73 12.48 -10.76
C VAL A 38 6.14 13.00 -10.96
N LEU A 39 7.01 12.77 -9.98
CA LEU A 39 8.42 13.14 -10.04
C LEU A 39 9.23 12.14 -10.86
N GLU A 40 8.85 10.86 -10.80
CA GLU A 40 9.48 9.80 -11.60
C GLU A 40 8.51 8.66 -11.87
N ASP A 41 8.45 8.23 -13.13
CA ASP A 41 7.86 6.96 -13.53
C ASP A 41 8.87 6.17 -14.37
N SER A 42 9.72 5.41 -13.67
CA SER A 42 10.75 4.59 -14.31
C SER A 42 10.44 3.10 -14.15
N ASN A 43 11.29 2.24 -14.71
CA ASN A 43 11.19 0.80 -14.46
C ASN A 43 11.60 0.42 -13.02
N GLU A 44 12.28 1.31 -12.29
CA GLU A 44 12.84 1.04 -10.97
C GLU A 44 11.98 1.59 -9.83
N LYS A 45 11.40 2.77 -10.01
CA LYS A 45 10.58 3.45 -9.00
C LYS A 45 9.44 4.24 -9.62
N TYR A 46 8.38 4.39 -8.84
CA TYR A 46 7.34 5.38 -9.06
C TYR A 46 7.40 6.36 -7.89
N VAL A 47 7.62 7.64 -8.19
CA VAL A 47 7.76 8.69 -7.18
C VAL A 47 6.70 9.74 -7.44
N ILE A 48 5.87 9.96 -6.43
CA ILE A 48 4.84 10.99 -6.43
C ILE A 48 5.04 11.91 -5.25
N SER A 49 4.74 13.18 -5.45
CA SER A 49 4.75 14.18 -4.38
C SER A 49 3.48 15.00 -4.35
N GLN A 50 3.21 15.57 -3.19
CA GLN A 50 2.18 16.55 -2.99
C GLN A 50 2.68 17.58 -1.97
N GLU A 51 2.38 18.85 -2.22
CA GLU A 51 2.71 19.96 -1.33
C GLU A 51 1.42 20.62 -0.85
N GLN A 52 1.29 20.80 0.45
CA GLN A 52 0.19 21.55 1.06
C GLN A 52 0.67 22.25 2.34
N ASP A 53 0.28 23.50 2.53
CA ASP A 53 0.59 24.32 3.71
C ASP A 53 2.07 24.32 4.12
N GLY A 54 2.97 24.34 3.13
CA GLY A 54 4.41 24.35 3.35
C GLY A 54 5.02 23.01 3.76
N VAL A 55 4.23 21.92 3.66
CA VAL A 55 4.69 20.54 3.86
C VAL A 55 4.67 19.81 2.52
N THR A 56 5.80 19.19 2.17
CA THR A 56 5.94 18.37 0.98
C THR A 56 6.07 16.91 1.37
N GLY A 57 5.08 16.10 0.98
CA GLY A 57 5.15 14.65 1.10
C GLY A 57 5.69 14.03 -0.19
N ILE A 58 6.63 13.08 -0.06
CA ILE A 58 7.19 12.33 -1.18
C ILE A 58 7.02 10.84 -0.88
N LEU A 59 6.26 10.17 -1.74
CA LEU A 59 6.05 8.73 -1.67
C LEU A 59 6.77 8.05 -2.83
N THR A 60 7.60 7.06 -2.48
CA THR A 60 8.33 6.25 -3.44
C THR A 60 7.88 4.80 -3.33
N LEU A 61 7.35 4.25 -4.43
CA LEU A 61 7.20 2.82 -4.61
C LEU A 61 8.46 2.30 -5.31
N ASN A 62 9.29 1.54 -4.60
CA ASN A 62 10.34 0.75 -5.23
C ASN A 62 9.67 -0.38 -6.01
N LYS A 63 9.65 -0.26 -7.33
CA LYS A 63 8.96 -1.18 -8.22
C LYS A 63 9.61 -2.59 -8.19
N LYS A 64 10.90 -2.69 -7.88
CA LYS A 64 11.65 -3.96 -7.82
C LYS A 64 11.37 -4.74 -6.54
N THR A 65 11.50 -4.09 -5.38
CA THR A 65 11.32 -4.74 -4.06
C THR A 65 9.87 -4.74 -3.60
N VAL A 66 9.02 -3.90 -4.22
CA VAL A 66 7.64 -3.64 -3.80
C VAL A 66 7.57 -2.92 -2.45
N GLU A 67 8.70 -2.39 -1.98
CA GLU A 67 8.77 -1.58 -0.77
C GLU A 67 8.24 -0.17 -1.07
N ILE A 68 7.50 0.38 -0.12
CA ILE A 68 7.03 1.76 -0.15
C ILE A 68 7.80 2.51 0.93
N SER A 69 8.41 3.63 0.55
CA SER A 69 9.04 4.56 1.47
C SER A 69 8.33 5.91 1.40
N TYR A 70 8.18 6.55 2.55
CA TYR A 70 7.52 7.84 2.64
C TYR A 70 8.39 8.83 3.42
N GLN A 71 8.51 10.04 2.88
CA GLN A 71 9.29 11.12 3.46
C GLN A 71 8.47 12.41 3.44
N THR A 72 8.65 13.25 4.45
CA THR A 72 8.13 14.62 4.47
C THR A 72 9.27 15.63 4.58
N GLU A 73 9.11 16.77 3.91
CA GLU A 73 9.82 18.01 4.20
C GLU A 73 8.84 18.97 4.87
N GLU A 74 9.14 19.38 6.10
CA GLU A 74 8.30 20.24 6.93
C GLU A 74 9.09 21.47 7.41
N ILE A 75 8.40 22.53 7.84
CA ILE A 75 9.02 23.67 8.51
C ILE A 75 9.00 23.41 10.03
N GLY A 76 10.18 23.36 10.64
CA GLY A 76 10.37 23.21 12.07
C GLY A 76 10.00 24.45 12.87
N SER A 77 10.03 24.33 14.20
CA SER A 77 9.62 25.40 15.12
C SER A 77 10.48 26.67 15.02
N GLU A 78 11.69 26.58 14.46
CA GLU A 78 12.61 27.70 14.28
C GLU A 78 12.68 28.19 12.82
N GLY A 79 11.78 27.69 11.95
CA GLY A 79 11.70 28.05 10.52
C GLY A 79 12.65 27.25 9.62
N GLU A 80 13.38 26.29 10.17
CA GLU A 80 14.27 25.38 9.44
C GLU A 80 13.49 24.30 8.68
N LYS A 81 14.04 23.83 7.55
CA LYS A 81 13.50 22.65 6.88
C LYS A 81 13.88 21.38 7.63
N VAL A 82 12.89 20.58 8.01
CA VAL A 82 13.06 19.30 8.70
C VAL A 82 12.57 18.19 7.78
N SER A 83 13.47 17.25 7.49
CA SER A 83 13.11 16.01 6.80
C SER A 83 12.74 14.92 7.82
N LYS A 84 11.64 14.20 7.57
CA LYS A 84 11.25 13.02 8.34
C LYS A 84 11.03 11.84 7.41
N ASP A 85 11.53 10.68 7.82
CA ASP A 85 11.38 9.42 7.12
C ASP A 85 10.45 8.50 7.90
N TYR A 86 9.51 7.88 7.18
CA TYR A 86 8.50 7.00 7.75
C TYR A 86 8.59 5.59 7.16
N GLU A 87 8.55 4.59 8.04
CA GLU A 87 8.22 3.23 7.67
C GLU A 87 6.70 3.13 7.48
N VAL A 88 6.28 2.57 6.34
CA VAL A 88 4.87 2.46 5.95
C VAL A 88 4.43 1.00 6.08
N ASP A 89 3.59 0.72 7.07
CA ASP A 89 2.97 -0.60 7.24
C ASP A 89 1.51 -0.55 6.76
N LEU A 90 1.27 -1.13 5.59
CA LEU A 90 -0.06 -1.29 5.03
C LEU A 90 -0.70 -2.53 5.65
N GLN A 91 -1.54 -2.35 6.67
CA GLN A 91 -2.03 -3.49 7.45
C GLN A 91 -3.06 -4.31 6.66
N THR A 92 -4.05 -3.68 6.04
CA THR A 92 -5.09 -4.38 5.27
C THR A 92 -5.72 -3.49 4.19
N LEU A 93 -5.86 -4.01 2.97
CA LEU A 93 -6.77 -3.46 1.95
C LEU A 93 -7.82 -4.51 1.62
N LEU A 94 -8.98 -4.40 2.26
CA LEU A 94 -10.21 -5.07 1.85
C LEU A 94 -11.22 -3.98 1.56
N ASN A 95 -11.77 -3.97 0.33
CA ASN A 95 -12.92 -3.16 -0.07
C ASN A 95 -12.71 -1.64 -0.01
N ASP A 96 -11.65 -1.12 -0.64
CA ASP A 96 -11.42 0.32 -0.86
C ASP A 96 -11.21 1.20 0.39
N ASN A 97 -11.10 0.60 1.58
CA ASN A 97 -10.69 1.32 2.79
C ASN A 97 -9.19 1.14 3.03
N LEU A 98 -8.44 2.26 2.99
CA LEU A 98 -7.05 2.33 3.42
C LEU A 98 -7.00 2.18 4.94
N ASP A 99 -6.16 1.27 5.42
CA ASP A 99 -5.76 1.15 6.82
C ASP A 99 -4.23 1.05 6.84
N VAL A 100 -3.57 2.11 7.32
CA VAL A 100 -2.13 2.28 7.25
C VAL A 100 -1.56 2.80 8.56
N THR A 101 -0.40 2.29 8.92
CA THR A 101 0.43 2.85 9.99
C THR A 101 1.68 3.48 9.41
N PHE A 102 1.89 4.76 9.69
CA PHE A 102 3.15 5.44 9.47
C PHE A 102 3.95 5.43 10.76
N LYS A 103 5.19 4.96 10.71
CA LYS A 103 6.09 4.95 11.87
C LYS A 103 7.28 5.85 11.58
N ASP A 104 7.43 6.93 12.35
CA ASP A 104 8.59 7.82 12.28
C ASP A 104 9.85 7.03 12.65
N THR A 105 10.84 7.03 11.76
CA THR A 105 12.07 6.24 11.93
C THR A 105 13.03 6.81 12.97
N LYS A 106 12.84 8.08 13.37
CA LYS A 106 13.72 8.76 14.33
C LYS A 106 13.29 8.55 15.77
N ASP A 107 11.98 8.61 16.04
CA ASP A 107 11.44 8.55 17.40
C ASP A 107 10.43 7.41 17.63
N ASP A 108 10.28 6.51 16.65
CA ASP A 108 9.39 5.35 16.67
C ASP A 108 7.89 5.69 16.89
N LYS A 109 7.48 6.96 16.79
CA LYS A 109 6.06 7.35 16.90
C LYS A 109 5.26 6.77 15.75
N LYS A 110 4.06 6.29 16.07
CA LYS A 110 3.14 5.66 15.13
C LYS A 110 1.91 6.54 14.92
N TYR A 111 1.50 6.65 13.66
CA TYR A 111 0.29 7.32 13.23
C TYR A 111 -0.55 6.31 12.45
N GLU A 112 -1.69 5.94 13.02
CA GLU A 112 -2.68 5.07 12.37
C GLU A 112 -3.67 5.96 11.63
N VAL A 113 -3.90 5.64 10.35
CA VAL A 113 -4.78 6.40 9.47
C VAL A 113 -5.70 5.43 8.75
N ASN A 114 -7.00 5.68 8.82
CA ASN A 114 -7.99 5.00 8.00
C ASN A 114 -8.58 5.94 6.92
N SER A 115 -9.18 5.39 5.86
CA SER A 115 -9.78 6.20 4.78
C SER A 115 -10.91 7.13 5.24
N GLU A 116 -11.61 6.82 6.34
CA GLU A 116 -12.63 7.70 6.89
C GLU A 116 -11.98 8.94 7.53
N ASP A 117 -10.83 8.80 8.19
CA ASP A 117 -10.06 9.89 8.80
C ASP A 117 -9.56 10.92 7.76
N ILE A 118 -9.34 10.49 6.51
CA ILE A 118 -8.88 11.36 5.42
C ILE A 118 -10.03 12.24 4.89
N GLN A 119 -11.23 11.66 4.76
CA GLN A 119 -12.39 12.36 4.20
C GLN A 119 -13.11 13.22 5.22
N ALA A 120 -13.14 12.74 6.45
CA ALA A 120 -13.86 13.36 7.53
C ALA A 120 -12.85 14.30 8.21
N SER A 121 -13.01 15.63 8.08
CA SER A 121 -12.16 16.65 8.72
C SER A 121 -12.30 16.66 10.27
N PHE A 122 -12.23 15.50 10.92
CA PHE A 122 -12.51 15.29 12.33
C PHE A 122 -11.21 15.28 13.14
N ALA A 123 -11.13 16.23 14.08
CA ALA A 123 -10.63 16.22 15.47
C ALA A 123 -9.49 15.29 15.98
N PHE A 124 -8.89 14.41 15.19
CA PHE A 124 -7.66 13.70 15.53
C PHE A 124 -6.45 14.53 15.09
N VAL A 125 -5.44 14.63 15.95
CA VAL A 125 -4.18 15.38 15.71
C VAL A 125 -3.27 14.57 14.78
N ILE A 126 -3.71 14.29 13.56
CA ILE A 126 -2.87 13.69 12.52
C ILE A 126 -2.05 14.83 11.90
N PRO A 127 -0.70 14.77 11.93
CA PRO A 127 0.12 15.78 11.27
C PRO A 127 -0.20 15.84 9.77
N ILE A 128 -0.19 17.03 9.17
CA ILE A 128 -0.52 17.22 7.75
C ILE A 128 0.37 16.36 6.82
N GLY A 129 1.65 16.18 7.18
CA GLY A 129 2.54 15.26 6.47
C GLY A 129 1.99 13.84 6.42
N ILE A 130 1.46 13.31 7.52
CA ILE A 130 0.85 11.99 7.54
C ILE A 130 -0.41 11.92 6.66
N ALA A 131 -1.24 12.96 6.68
CA ALA A 131 -2.44 13.04 5.83
C ALA A 131 -2.08 13.04 4.33
N ILE A 132 -1.03 13.77 3.93
CA ILE A 132 -0.50 13.75 2.55
C ILE A 132 -0.04 12.33 2.18
N GLY A 133 0.70 11.65 3.07
CA GLY A 133 1.13 10.28 2.84
C GLY A 133 -0.02 9.31 2.55
N ALA A 134 -1.13 9.46 3.29
CA ALA A 134 -2.32 8.64 3.09
C ALA A 134 -2.99 8.92 1.72
N VAL A 135 -3.09 10.18 1.28
CA VAL A 135 -3.62 10.55 -0.05
C VAL A 135 -2.74 10.00 -1.18
N LEU A 136 -1.42 10.07 -1.05
CA LEU A 136 -0.49 9.52 -2.05
C LEU A 136 -0.60 7.98 -2.12
N LEU A 137 -0.81 7.31 -0.99
CA LEU A 137 -1.10 5.87 -0.96
C LEU A 137 -2.43 5.54 -1.65
N GLU A 138 -3.51 6.26 -1.34
CA GLU A 138 -4.80 6.08 -2.03
C GLU A 138 -4.65 6.24 -3.55
N HIS A 139 -3.83 7.18 -4.01
CA HIS A 139 -3.55 7.34 -5.43
C HIS A 139 -2.87 6.11 -6.05
N LEU A 140 -1.81 5.58 -5.41
CA LEU A 140 -1.14 4.35 -5.87
C LEU A 140 -2.11 3.16 -5.97
N LEU A 141 -3.02 3.06 -5.01
CA LEU A 141 -4.03 2.02 -4.94
C LEU A 141 -5.14 2.19 -5.98
N ALA A 142 -5.56 3.43 -6.23
CA ALA A 142 -6.54 3.80 -7.25
C ALA A 142 -6.01 3.51 -8.67
N LEU A 143 -4.71 3.70 -8.91
CA LEU A 143 -4.04 3.26 -10.13
C LEU A 143 -3.92 1.73 -10.23
N GLY A 144 -4.26 1.00 -9.17
CA GLY A 144 -4.13 -0.45 -9.09
C GLY A 144 -2.69 -0.93 -9.19
N LEU A 145 -1.71 -0.08 -8.88
CA LEU A 145 -0.29 -0.43 -9.02
C LEU A 145 0.17 -1.38 -7.92
N ALA A 146 -0.41 -1.28 -6.73
CA ALA A 146 -0.12 -2.12 -5.58
C ALA A 146 -1.38 -2.49 -4.78
N VAL A 147 -1.32 -3.58 -4.03
CA VAL A 147 -2.29 -3.98 -2.99
C VAL A 147 -1.57 -4.69 -1.86
N THR A 148 -2.04 -4.56 -0.63
CA THR A 148 -1.47 -5.26 0.53
C THR A 148 -2.51 -6.17 1.17
N VAL A 149 -2.14 -7.44 1.35
CA VAL A 149 -3.03 -8.48 1.87
C VAL A 149 -2.32 -9.20 3.01
N VAL A 150 -2.77 -8.96 4.24
CA VAL A 150 -2.18 -9.51 5.48
C VAL A 150 -0.69 -9.14 5.57
N GLY A 151 -0.36 -7.84 5.50
CA GLY A 151 1.01 -7.33 5.60
C GLY A 151 1.95 -7.75 4.46
N VAL A 152 1.43 -8.27 3.35
CA VAL A 152 2.22 -8.61 2.16
C VAL A 152 1.78 -7.76 0.99
N THR A 153 2.70 -6.96 0.46
CA THR A 153 2.45 -6.11 -0.70
C THR A 153 2.61 -6.90 -2.01
N TYR A 154 1.71 -6.66 -2.94
CA TYR A 154 1.67 -7.21 -4.29
C TYR A 154 1.51 -6.05 -5.28
N ILE A 155 2.01 -6.22 -6.51
CA ILE A 155 1.88 -5.23 -7.59
C ILE A 155 1.09 -5.79 -8.77
N ALA A 156 0.45 -4.94 -9.57
CA ALA A 156 -0.23 -5.41 -10.77
C ALA A 156 0.69 -6.19 -11.70
N TYR A 157 0.17 -7.23 -12.36
CA TYR A 157 0.93 -8.03 -13.32
C TYR A 157 1.59 -7.20 -14.42
N SER A 158 0.88 -6.20 -14.95
CA SER A 158 1.38 -5.29 -16.01
C SER A 158 2.66 -4.57 -15.61
N GLU A 159 2.77 -4.25 -14.33
CA GLU A 159 3.94 -3.63 -13.74
C GLU A 159 5.01 -4.67 -13.43
N PHE A 160 4.63 -5.80 -12.82
CA PHE A 160 5.53 -6.90 -12.50
C PHE A 160 6.29 -7.43 -13.73
N ILE A 161 5.61 -7.66 -14.85
CA ILE A 161 6.20 -8.33 -16.02
C ILE A 161 7.34 -7.53 -16.66
N LYS A 162 7.30 -6.18 -16.56
CA LYS A 162 8.35 -5.28 -17.06
C LYS A 162 9.70 -5.50 -16.36
N ARG A 163 9.69 -6.10 -15.17
CA ARG A 163 10.82 -6.11 -14.23
C ARG A 163 10.98 -7.40 -13.44
N LYS A 164 10.26 -8.46 -13.80
CA LYS A 164 10.37 -9.74 -13.12
C LYS A 164 11.85 -10.11 -13.04
N ASP A 165 12.30 -10.51 -11.86
CA ASP A 165 13.67 -10.99 -11.75
C ASP A 165 13.81 -12.32 -12.52
N ASN A 166 15.02 -12.59 -13.00
CA ASN A 166 15.33 -13.84 -13.69
C ASN A 166 15.89 -14.92 -12.74
N LYS A 167 15.95 -14.64 -11.43
CA LYS A 167 16.45 -15.56 -10.40
C LYS A 167 15.35 -16.51 -9.91
N HIS A 168 14.10 -16.06 -9.92
CA HIS A 168 12.96 -16.82 -9.46
C HIS A 168 12.08 -17.31 -10.61
N ASN A 169 11.61 -18.55 -10.46
CA ASN A 169 10.63 -19.15 -11.36
C ASN A 169 9.20 -19.07 -10.85
N HIS A 170 9.03 -18.72 -9.57
CA HIS A 170 7.74 -18.73 -8.87
C HIS A 170 7.61 -17.49 -8.00
N PHE A 171 6.41 -16.93 -7.97
CA PHE A 171 6.07 -15.73 -7.24
C PHE A 171 4.76 -15.96 -6.48
N ILE A 172 4.61 -15.31 -5.33
CA ILE A 172 3.30 -15.27 -4.69
C ILE A 172 2.34 -14.47 -5.55
N ALA A 173 1.09 -14.92 -5.63
CA ALA A 173 0.05 -14.18 -6.32
C ALA A 173 -1.15 -13.95 -5.41
N TYR A 174 -1.90 -12.90 -5.73
CA TYR A 174 -3.18 -12.55 -5.14
C TYR A 174 -4.16 -12.20 -6.26
N ARG A 175 -5.38 -12.70 -6.11
CA ARG A 175 -6.49 -12.32 -6.97
C ARG A 175 -7.47 -11.54 -6.13
N ASP A 176 -7.67 -10.32 -6.55
CA ASP A 176 -8.81 -9.55 -6.11
C ASP A 176 -10.04 -10.06 -6.87
N LYS A 177 -11.16 -10.27 -6.16
CA LYS A 177 -12.42 -10.72 -6.79
C LYS A 177 -13.13 -9.58 -7.50
N ASP A 178 -12.89 -8.36 -7.04
CA ASP A 178 -13.56 -7.15 -7.48
C ASP A 178 -12.73 -6.40 -8.53
N LYS A 179 -11.40 -6.63 -8.55
CA LYS A 179 -10.50 -6.09 -9.59
C LYS A 179 -10.16 -7.14 -10.65
N PRO A 180 -10.09 -6.77 -11.95
CA PRO A 180 -9.83 -7.72 -13.02
C PRO A 180 -8.36 -8.17 -13.09
N HIS A 181 -7.48 -7.61 -12.26
CA HIS A 181 -6.03 -7.77 -12.35
C HIS A 181 -5.48 -8.86 -11.42
N LEU A 182 -4.48 -9.58 -11.91
CA LEU A 182 -3.65 -10.45 -11.08
C LEU A 182 -2.55 -9.61 -10.43
N PHE A 183 -2.39 -9.74 -9.12
CA PHE A 183 -1.35 -9.06 -8.36
C PHE A 183 -0.25 -10.05 -7.98
N ILE A 184 1.01 -9.67 -8.20
CA ILE A 184 2.19 -10.49 -8.03
C ILE A 184 3.06 -9.88 -6.94
N GLY A 185 3.47 -10.67 -5.96
CA GLY A 185 4.40 -10.26 -4.91
C GLY A 185 5.77 -10.89 -5.10
N LYS A 186 6.53 -10.98 -4.00
CA LYS A 186 7.92 -11.47 -4.02
C LYS A 186 8.11 -12.87 -4.64
N GLY A 187 9.28 -13.06 -5.22
CA GLY A 187 9.79 -14.35 -5.67
C GLY A 187 9.94 -15.33 -4.50
N ILE A 188 9.67 -16.61 -4.76
CA ILE A 188 9.73 -17.69 -3.77
C ILE A 188 10.38 -18.95 -4.36
N SER A 189 10.94 -19.78 -3.48
CA SER A 189 11.45 -21.10 -3.85
C SER A 189 10.32 -22.02 -4.32
N ARG A 190 10.66 -23.04 -5.11
CA ARG A 190 9.72 -24.07 -5.55
C ARG A 190 9.00 -24.75 -4.37
N ALA A 191 9.72 -25.09 -3.31
CA ALA A 191 9.14 -25.72 -2.12
C ALA A 191 8.09 -24.80 -1.45
N ASN A 192 8.39 -23.50 -1.33
CA ASN A 192 7.46 -22.52 -0.79
C ASN A 192 6.24 -22.31 -1.69
N ALA A 193 6.40 -22.38 -3.01
CA ALA A 193 5.29 -22.31 -3.96
C ALA A 193 4.33 -23.50 -3.81
N VAL A 194 4.87 -24.72 -3.67
CA VAL A 194 4.07 -25.93 -3.41
C VAL A 194 3.31 -25.82 -2.08
N LYS A 195 3.99 -25.39 -0.99
CA LYS A 195 3.34 -25.18 0.31
C LYS A 195 2.21 -24.16 0.24
N ARG A 196 2.42 -23.04 -0.46
CA ARG A 196 1.42 -21.99 -0.64
C ARG A 196 0.17 -22.49 -1.38
N LEU A 197 0.35 -23.25 -2.46
CA LEU A 197 -0.75 -23.86 -3.20
C LEU A 197 -1.53 -24.88 -2.34
N ALA A 198 -0.83 -25.68 -1.55
CA ALA A 198 -1.46 -26.61 -0.60
C ALA A 198 -2.30 -25.88 0.47
N GLN A 199 -1.91 -24.66 0.84
CA GLN A 199 -2.67 -23.75 1.70
C GLN A 199 -3.81 -23.01 0.97
N LYS A 200 -4.17 -23.44 -0.25
CA LYS A 200 -5.23 -22.84 -1.07
C LYS A 200 -4.97 -21.37 -1.45
N LYS A 201 -3.69 -20.96 -1.50
CA LYS A 201 -3.26 -19.61 -1.93
C LYS A 201 -2.64 -19.65 -3.33
N ASP A 202 -2.73 -18.54 -4.05
CA ASP A 202 -2.34 -18.48 -5.46
C ASP A 202 -0.84 -18.20 -5.66
N THR A 203 -0.33 -18.62 -6.83
CA THR A 203 1.06 -18.39 -7.28
C THR A 203 1.07 -18.01 -8.76
N TRP A 204 2.14 -17.35 -9.22
CA TRP A 204 2.43 -17.16 -10.63
C TRP A 204 3.81 -17.73 -10.96
N SER A 205 3.95 -18.35 -12.13
CA SER A 205 5.21 -18.95 -12.60
C SER A 205 5.62 -18.43 -13.97
N THR A 206 6.94 -18.41 -14.18
CA THR A 206 7.57 -17.94 -15.44
C THR A 206 7.24 -18.76 -16.66
N SER A 207 6.74 -19.99 -16.49
CA SER A 207 6.38 -20.89 -17.60
C SER A 207 5.20 -21.79 -17.26
N LYS A 208 4.54 -22.29 -18.32
CA LYS A 208 3.47 -23.29 -18.25
C LYS A 208 3.92 -24.56 -17.51
N SER A 209 5.12 -25.05 -17.81
CA SER A 209 5.67 -26.26 -17.18
C SER A 209 5.95 -26.05 -15.68
N ASN A 210 6.47 -24.88 -15.30
CA ASN A 210 6.70 -24.51 -13.91
C ASN A 210 5.40 -24.50 -13.11
N ALA A 211 4.35 -23.84 -13.64
CA ALA A 211 3.03 -23.78 -13.01
C ALA A 211 2.38 -25.17 -12.87
N GLN A 212 2.38 -25.97 -13.93
CA GLN A 212 1.85 -27.33 -13.90
C GLN A 212 2.57 -28.20 -12.86
N SER A 213 3.90 -28.07 -12.80
CA SER A 213 4.76 -28.87 -11.94
C SER A 213 4.55 -28.57 -10.45
N ILE A 214 4.38 -27.30 -10.06
CA ILE A 214 4.06 -26.95 -8.67
C ILE A 214 2.62 -27.32 -8.29
N ALA A 215 1.67 -27.18 -9.22
CA ALA A 215 0.28 -27.57 -8.96
C ALA A 215 0.14 -29.09 -8.76
N LYS A 216 0.85 -29.88 -9.57
CA LYS A 216 0.93 -31.35 -9.42
C LYS A 216 1.54 -31.74 -8.08
N ALA A 217 2.64 -31.09 -7.67
CA ALA A 217 3.31 -31.37 -6.41
C ALA A 217 2.50 -30.94 -5.17
N ALA A 218 1.67 -29.91 -5.30
CA ALA A 218 0.76 -29.46 -4.25
C ALA A 218 -0.52 -30.31 -4.14
N SER A 219 -0.78 -31.17 -5.12
CA SER A 219 -1.92 -32.08 -5.08
C SER A 219 -1.61 -33.27 -4.16
N PRO A 220 -2.47 -33.57 -3.17
CA PRO A 220 -2.30 -34.76 -2.33
C PRO A 220 -2.36 -36.08 -3.11
N ILE A 221 -2.86 -36.07 -4.35
CA ILE A 221 -2.97 -37.24 -5.22
C ILE A 221 -2.07 -37.15 -6.46
N GLY A 222 -1.19 -36.15 -6.52
CA GLY A 222 -0.26 -35.95 -7.64
C GLY A 222 -0.95 -35.67 -8.99
N LYS A 223 -2.18 -35.15 -8.99
CA LYS A 223 -2.95 -34.81 -10.20
C LYS A 223 -3.20 -33.31 -10.29
N VAL A 224 -3.44 -32.85 -11.50
CA VAL A 224 -3.65 -31.43 -11.82
C VAL A 224 -4.79 -31.30 -12.81
N ILE A 225 -5.55 -30.21 -12.72
CA ILE A 225 -6.53 -29.79 -13.74
C ILE A 225 -6.03 -28.49 -14.36
N GLY A 226 -6.08 -28.37 -15.69
CA GLY A 226 -5.56 -27.23 -16.45
C GLY A 226 -4.78 -27.64 -17.70
N ALA A 227 -4.22 -26.71 -18.47
CA ALA A 227 -4.31 -25.27 -18.25
C ALA A 227 -5.70 -24.76 -18.61
N GLU A 228 -6.27 -23.96 -17.71
CA GLU A 228 -7.56 -23.32 -17.90
C GLU A 228 -7.42 -21.80 -17.80
N ILE A 229 -8.42 -21.10 -18.31
CA ILE A 229 -8.59 -19.66 -18.12
C ILE A 229 -9.98 -19.45 -17.56
N ASP A 230 -10.11 -18.57 -16.58
CA ASP A 230 -11.42 -18.25 -16.01
C ASP A 230 -12.36 -17.77 -17.13
N LYS A 231 -13.58 -18.33 -17.18
CA LYS A 231 -14.52 -18.07 -18.29
C LYS A 231 -14.91 -16.59 -18.33
N LYS A 232 -14.75 -15.96 -19.50
CA LYS A 232 -15.24 -14.62 -19.90
C LYS A 232 -14.68 -13.43 -19.10
N GLY A 233 -13.42 -13.07 -19.32
CA GLY A 233 -12.91 -11.75 -18.90
C GLY A 233 -11.68 -11.34 -19.68
N LYS A 234 -11.57 -10.04 -19.99
CA LYS A 234 -10.28 -9.40 -20.32
C LYS A 234 -9.39 -9.44 -19.08
N ASN A 235 -8.08 -9.49 -19.27
CA ASN A 235 -7.06 -9.51 -18.21
C ASN A 235 -6.98 -10.82 -17.41
N LYS A 236 -7.37 -11.97 -17.99
CA LYS A 236 -7.35 -13.27 -17.29
C LYS A 236 -6.12 -14.09 -17.66
N HIS A 237 -5.55 -14.78 -16.67
CA HIS A 237 -4.35 -15.59 -16.83
C HIS A 237 -4.67 -17.07 -16.93
N TYR A 238 -3.88 -17.79 -17.73
CA TYR A 238 -3.90 -19.23 -17.71
C TYR A 238 -3.38 -19.77 -16.37
N HIS A 239 -3.98 -20.87 -15.91
CA HIS A 239 -3.61 -21.48 -14.65
C HIS A 239 -3.87 -22.98 -14.59
N TYR A 240 -3.28 -23.60 -13.59
CA TYR A 240 -3.54 -24.97 -13.17
C TYR A 240 -4.07 -25.02 -11.73
N HIS A 241 -4.88 -26.04 -11.43
CA HIS A 241 -5.38 -26.33 -10.08
C HIS A 241 -4.75 -27.61 -9.52
N PRO A 242 -4.24 -27.59 -8.29
CA PRO A 242 -4.07 -28.80 -7.50
C PRO A 242 -5.41 -29.53 -7.33
N VAL A 243 -5.38 -30.86 -7.27
CA VAL A 243 -6.59 -31.70 -7.18
C VAL A 243 -6.57 -32.51 -5.89
N TYR A 244 -7.74 -32.71 -5.29
CA TYR A 244 -7.94 -33.65 -4.18
C TYR A 244 -9.07 -34.63 -4.50
N LYS A 245 -9.17 -35.71 -3.73
CA LYS A 245 -10.23 -36.71 -3.90
C LYS A 245 -11.33 -36.48 -2.86
N LEU A 246 -12.55 -36.27 -3.31
CA LEU A 246 -13.73 -36.13 -2.45
C LEU A 246 -14.81 -37.08 -2.92
N LYS A 247 -15.27 -37.99 -2.03
CA LYS A 247 -16.34 -38.97 -2.33
C LYS A 247 -16.12 -39.72 -3.67
N GLY A 248 -14.89 -40.13 -3.93
CA GLY A 248 -14.53 -40.84 -5.16
C GLY A 248 -14.26 -39.96 -6.39
N LYS A 249 -14.61 -38.67 -6.36
CA LYS A 249 -14.44 -37.73 -7.47
C LYS A 249 -13.19 -36.86 -7.30
N TYR A 250 -12.69 -36.35 -8.42
CA TYR A 250 -11.56 -35.41 -8.46
C TYR A 250 -12.09 -33.98 -8.40
N GLU A 251 -11.70 -33.26 -7.35
CA GLU A 251 -12.12 -31.88 -7.11
C GLU A 251 -10.92 -30.94 -7.14
N ARG A 252 -11.12 -29.74 -7.66
CA ARG A 252 -10.09 -28.69 -7.72
C ARG A 252 -9.97 -28.02 -6.37
N THR A 253 -8.75 -27.72 -5.94
CA THR A 253 -8.58 -26.74 -4.85
C THR A 253 -8.91 -25.33 -5.37
N GLY A 254 -9.22 -24.41 -4.46
CA GLY A 254 -9.42 -22.99 -4.79
C GLY A 254 -8.13 -22.25 -5.19
N ALA A 255 -6.97 -22.91 -5.13
CA ALA A 255 -5.69 -22.33 -5.50
C ALA A 255 -5.42 -22.42 -7.01
N HIS A 256 -4.68 -21.43 -7.49
CA HIS A 256 -4.31 -21.28 -8.90
C HIS A 256 -2.79 -21.15 -9.01
N ALA A 257 -2.21 -21.98 -9.87
CA ALA A 257 -0.85 -21.82 -10.34
C ALA A 257 -0.89 -21.12 -11.71
N PHE A 258 -0.82 -19.80 -11.69
CA PHE A 258 -0.85 -18.95 -12.88
C PHE A 258 0.43 -19.02 -13.69
N PHE A 259 0.32 -18.72 -14.99
CA PHE A 259 1.46 -18.47 -15.86
C PHE A 259 1.08 -17.61 -17.07
N GLY A 260 2.11 -17.01 -17.68
CA GLY A 260 1.98 -16.27 -18.93
C GLY A 260 1.27 -14.93 -18.80
N ALA A 261 1.18 -14.24 -19.94
CA ALA A 261 0.49 -12.98 -20.09
C ALA A 261 -1.04 -13.15 -19.99
N PRO A 262 -1.77 -12.12 -19.55
CA PRO A 262 -3.21 -12.14 -19.56
C PRO A 262 -3.74 -12.18 -21.00
N ARG A 263 -4.92 -12.77 -21.18
CA ARG A 263 -5.74 -12.69 -22.40
C ARG A 263 -6.83 -11.63 -22.29
#